data_AF-A0A1Z5SGY2-F1
#
_entry.id   AF-A0A1Z5SGY2-F1
#
_cell.length_a   1.000
_cell.length_b   1.000
_cell.length_c   1.000
_cell.angle_alpha   90.00
_cell.angle_beta   90.00
_cell.angle_gamma   90.00
#
_symmetry.space_group_name_H-M   'P 1'
#
loop_
_entity.id
_entity.type
_entity.pdbx_description
1 polymer ?
#
loop_
_entity_poly.entity_id
_entity_poly.type
_entity_poly.pdbx_seq_one_letter_code
_entity_poly.pdbx_strand_id
1 'polypeptide(L)'
;MIDTQYKKSSFGNADIPLLLFLIGATNVKLYVKVLTIAMYAIYVVHKRYKSTSINGFTKFYLLMPIAGTIAALLYNSFGTDGYWFGYSMAIFTWLLAALSVQMVGMTISALPYQALLNTIKVFFVCNALVSFAELLIMIIESGQLIPYWYWEPTEYYGGSTGDHIKGITGNISINNAGINAIGAIYFLYNKQLKPALLCTIVLLLCTSNLTLIILIVFLLAMLLLIHKKQVRLHVTGVLLTIGIVYPFLSYNNIKYVQNVYDTGVADKKEKALETEPLISANRDYLDYSQLAQTDKSQLSKSNYYVQKNDTLLISYKDDLKYIQKLNLLKSQSNSNLKMEPYKLSNLLIRWYGLQPSETPLSKQHGIIKIYSYKQTLAYLKSTKKRLFFGAGIGNFSSKQAIKSTGLGLQGSYPIKYIYISDDFLKYHLYTLLYVFSLPISEHSVINMPNSTYNQIAGEYGGIGLILFMLFYIGFILKNYKKLSYTWFIAPFFFIYLGFEYWFEFLSLTILFELLVLLDINKKENDAGA
;
A
#
# COMPACT_ATOMS: atom_id res chain seq x y z
N MET A 1 -12.90 -20.61 -52.73
CA MET A 1 -12.64 -20.88 -51.30
C MET A 1 -12.54 -19.55 -50.58
N ILE A 2 -13.67 -19.10 -50.02
CA ILE A 2 -13.75 -17.89 -49.20
C ILE A 2 -13.29 -18.33 -47.82
N ASP A 3 -12.07 -17.93 -47.45
CA ASP A 3 -11.49 -18.20 -46.15
C ASP A 3 -12.25 -17.35 -45.12
N THR A 4 -13.38 -17.87 -44.63
CA THR A 4 -14.09 -17.34 -43.47
C THR A 4 -13.20 -17.56 -42.25
N GLN A 5 -12.17 -16.71 -42.13
CA GLN A 5 -11.49 -16.47 -40.87
C GLN A 5 -12.54 -15.97 -39.89
N TYR A 6 -13.13 -16.90 -39.14
CA TYR A 6 -13.89 -16.62 -37.94
C TYR A 6 -13.06 -15.61 -37.15
N LYS A 7 -13.57 -14.38 -37.03
CA LYS A 7 -13.09 -13.38 -36.07
C LYS A 7 -13.21 -13.99 -34.68
N LYS A 8 -12.24 -14.81 -34.29
CA LYS A 8 -12.08 -15.27 -32.91
C LYS A 8 -12.11 -14.02 -32.06
N SER A 9 -13.03 -13.98 -31.10
CA SER A 9 -13.17 -12.83 -30.21
C SER A 9 -11.81 -12.51 -29.61
N SER A 10 -11.47 -11.23 -29.42
CA SER A 10 -10.16 -10.84 -28.88
C SER A 10 -9.88 -11.42 -27.49
N PHE A 11 -10.92 -11.96 -26.82
CA PHE A 11 -10.84 -12.60 -25.51
C PHE A 11 -10.55 -14.11 -25.59
N GLY A 12 -10.81 -14.77 -26.72
CA GLY A 12 -10.69 -16.23 -26.87
C GLY A 12 -9.25 -16.77 -26.79
N ASN A 13 -8.23 -15.91 -26.82
CA ASN A 13 -6.81 -16.28 -26.77
C ASN A 13 -6.11 -15.85 -25.47
N ALA A 14 -6.85 -15.55 -24.40
CA ALA A 14 -6.24 -15.23 -23.10
C ALA A 14 -5.70 -16.50 -22.42
N ASP A 15 -4.51 -16.42 -21.83
CA ASP A 15 -3.99 -17.45 -20.94
C ASP A 15 -4.69 -17.37 -19.57
N ILE A 16 -5.63 -18.29 -19.35
CA ILE A 16 -6.44 -18.36 -18.13
C ILE A 16 -5.60 -18.65 -16.87
N PRO A 17 -4.59 -19.54 -16.89
CA PRO A 17 -3.71 -19.75 -15.73
C PRO A 17 -3.00 -18.48 -15.28
N LEU A 18 -2.43 -17.71 -16.21
CA LEU A 18 -1.81 -16.41 -15.91
C LEU A 18 -2.85 -15.41 -15.40
N LEU A 19 -4.06 -15.37 -15.97
CA LEU A 19 -5.13 -14.49 -15.50
C LEU A 19 -5.48 -14.76 -14.02
N LEU A 20 -5.71 -16.04 -13.67
CA LEU A 20 -6.02 -16.45 -12.30
C LEU A 20 -4.87 -16.16 -11.35
N PHE A 21 -3.63 -16.37 -11.81
CA PHE A 21 -2.44 -15.98 -11.06
C PHE A 21 -2.41 -14.48 -10.78
N LEU A 22 -2.63 -13.62 -11.78
CA LEU A 22 -2.63 -12.16 -11.58
C LEU A 22 -3.75 -11.71 -10.62
N ILE A 23 -4.96 -12.25 -10.75
CA ILE A 23 -6.08 -11.94 -9.84
C ILE A 23 -5.73 -12.36 -8.40
N GLY A 24 -5.24 -13.59 -8.21
CA GLY A 24 -4.92 -14.10 -6.87
C GLY A 24 -3.69 -13.45 -6.24
N ALA A 25 -2.62 -13.27 -7.01
CA ALA A 25 -1.38 -12.64 -6.56
C ALA A 25 -1.58 -11.18 -6.18
N THR A 26 -2.56 -10.48 -6.78
CA THR A 26 -2.89 -9.09 -6.43
C THR A 26 -3.91 -8.95 -5.30
N ASN A 27 -4.52 -10.04 -4.85
CA ASN A 27 -5.53 -10.04 -3.77
C ASN A 27 -4.92 -9.64 -2.41
N VAL A 28 -5.64 -8.90 -1.57
CA VAL A 28 -5.15 -8.44 -0.25
C VAL A 28 -4.85 -9.58 0.73
N LYS A 29 -5.53 -10.73 0.58
CA LYS A 29 -5.47 -11.83 1.53
C LYS A 29 -4.28 -12.73 1.24
N LEU A 30 -3.36 -12.85 2.20
CA LEU A 30 -2.13 -13.63 2.03
C LEU A 30 -2.39 -15.09 1.65
N TYR A 31 -3.39 -15.74 2.25
CA TYR A 31 -3.71 -17.14 1.95
C TYR A 31 -4.18 -17.34 0.49
N VAL A 32 -4.89 -16.36 -0.09
CA VAL A 32 -5.28 -16.38 -1.51
C VAL A 32 -4.04 -16.30 -2.38
N LYS A 33 -3.12 -15.36 -2.08
CA LYS A 33 -1.85 -15.23 -2.80
C LYS A 33 -1.04 -16.52 -2.79
N VAL A 34 -0.87 -17.12 -1.61
CA VAL A 34 -0.10 -18.36 -1.44
C VAL A 34 -0.67 -19.47 -2.30
N LEU A 35 -2.00 -19.68 -2.21
CA LEU A 35 -2.68 -20.70 -3.00
C LEU A 35 -2.48 -20.47 -4.50
N THR A 36 -2.69 -19.24 -4.99
CA THR A 36 -2.56 -18.95 -6.42
C THR A 36 -1.13 -19.01 -6.93
N ILE A 37 -0.14 -18.56 -6.13
CA ILE A 37 1.28 -18.66 -6.47
C ILE A 37 1.70 -20.14 -6.54
N ALA A 38 1.27 -20.96 -5.56
CA ALA A 38 1.59 -22.39 -5.55
C ALA A 38 0.96 -23.14 -6.74
N MET A 39 -0.33 -22.91 -7.00
CA MET A 39 -1.02 -23.49 -8.17
C MET A 39 -0.35 -23.08 -9.49
N TYR A 40 0.05 -21.81 -9.60
CA TYR A 40 0.71 -21.32 -10.80
C TYR A 40 2.14 -21.89 -10.94
N ALA A 41 2.87 -22.06 -9.85
CA ALA A 41 4.18 -22.72 -9.87
C ALA A 41 4.05 -24.17 -10.38
N ILE A 42 3.07 -24.92 -9.90
CA ILE A 42 2.76 -26.28 -10.39
C ILE A 42 2.46 -26.24 -11.89
N TYR A 43 1.65 -25.28 -12.34
CA TYR A 43 1.33 -25.11 -13.77
C TYR A 43 2.57 -24.84 -14.63
N VAL A 44 3.43 -23.91 -14.22
CA VAL A 44 4.68 -23.55 -14.92
C VAL A 44 5.61 -24.77 -15.04
N VAL A 45 5.76 -25.53 -13.95
CA VAL A 45 6.55 -26.78 -13.92
C VAL A 45 5.94 -27.85 -14.83
N HIS A 46 4.62 -28.07 -14.74
CA HIS A 46 3.91 -29.05 -15.55
C HIS A 46 4.03 -28.74 -17.06
N LYS A 47 3.93 -27.46 -17.44
CA LYS A 47 4.13 -27.00 -18.82
C LYS A 47 5.59 -26.94 -19.27
N ARG A 48 6.55 -27.24 -18.36
CA ARG A 48 7.99 -27.24 -18.62
C ARG A 48 8.48 -25.93 -19.25
N TYR A 49 7.99 -24.80 -18.75
CA TYR A 49 8.50 -23.50 -19.20
C TYR A 49 10.00 -23.42 -18.95
N LYS A 50 10.75 -22.95 -19.95
CA LYS A 50 12.20 -22.85 -19.84
C LYS A 50 12.54 -21.87 -18.72
N SER A 51 13.43 -22.29 -17.83
CA SER A 51 13.93 -21.41 -16.78
C SER A 51 14.63 -20.22 -17.41
N THR A 52 14.25 -19.02 -16.99
CA THR A 52 14.92 -17.78 -17.38
C THR A 52 16.00 -17.44 -16.36
N SER A 53 17.03 -16.72 -16.78
CA SER A 53 18.04 -16.22 -15.86
C SER A 53 17.40 -15.33 -14.80
N ILE A 54 17.84 -15.45 -13.55
CA ILE A 54 17.40 -14.61 -12.42
C ILE A 54 17.59 -13.14 -12.80
N ASN A 55 16.48 -12.43 -12.97
CA ASN A 55 16.46 -11.01 -13.33
C ASN A 55 16.75 -10.11 -12.12
N GLY A 56 16.88 -8.79 -12.36
CA GLY A 56 17.19 -7.84 -11.30
C GLY A 56 16.14 -7.80 -10.18
N PHE A 57 14.85 -7.83 -10.53
CA PHE A 57 13.76 -7.89 -9.54
C PHE A 57 13.86 -9.12 -8.64
N THR A 58 14.12 -10.28 -9.22
CA THR A 58 14.28 -11.54 -8.46
C THR A 58 15.49 -11.46 -7.52
N LYS A 59 16.62 -10.91 -7.98
CA LYS A 59 17.80 -10.68 -7.12
C LYS A 59 17.49 -9.74 -5.97
N PHE A 60 16.79 -8.64 -6.23
CA PHE A 60 16.34 -7.71 -5.20
C PHE A 60 15.55 -8.46 -4.12
N TYR A 61 14.51 -9.20 -4.51
CA TYR A 61 13.66 -9.92 -3.57
C TYR A 61 14.37 -11.05 -2.80
N LEU A 62 15.38 -11.69 -3.38
CA LEU A 62 16.18 -12.70 -2.68
C LEU A 62 17.19 -12.09 -1.70
N LEU A 63 17.75 -10.91 -2.01
CA LEU A 63 18.78 -10.27 -1.19
C LEU A 63 18.20 -9.46 -0.02
N MET A 64 16.98 -8.94 -0.13
CA MET A 64 16.33 -8.17 0.94
C MET A 64 16.18 -8.97 2.25
N PRO A 65 15.67 -10.22 2.25
CA PRO A 65 15.64 -11.08 3.43
C PRO A 65 17.02 -11.25 4.08
N ILE A 66 18.07 -11.42 3.29
CA ILE A 66 19.44 -11.62 3.80
C ILE A 66 19.91 -10.34 4.52
N ALA A 67 19.76 -9.18 3.88
CA ALA A 67 20.14 -7.89 4.47
C ALA A 67 19.38 -7.63 5.78
N GLY A 68 18.07 -7.87 5.79
CA GLY A 68 17.24 -7.66 6.97
C GLY A 68 17.50 -8.68 8.09
N THR A 69 17.91 -9.91 7.75
CA THR A 69 18.33 -10.94 8.73
C THR A 69 19.62 -10.52 9.43
N ILE A 70 20.61 -10.05 8.67
CA ILE A 70 21.86 -9.54 9.23
C ILE A 70 21.57 -8.39 10.19
N ALA A 71 20.71 -7.45 9.80
CA ALA A 71 20.28 -6.36 10.66
C ALA A 71 19.58 -6.86 11.94
N ALA A 72 18.63 -7.78 11.85
CA ALA A 72 17.92 -8.34 13.00
C ALA A 72 18.87 -9.04 14.00
N LEU A 73 19.85 -9.81 13.50
CA LEU A 73 20.87 -10.45 14.33
C LEU A 73 21.77 -9.42 15.02
N LEU A 74 22.19 -8.39 14.28
CA LEU A 74 23.02 -7.32 14.79
C LEU A 74 22.35 -6.58 15.96
N TYR A 75 21.03 -6.41 15.96
CA TYR A 75 20.30 -5.74 17.05
C TYR A 75 19.70 -6.71 18.08
N ASN A 76 20.07 -7.99 18.04
CA ASN A 76 19.52 -9.02 18.92
C ASN A 76 17.97 -9.04 18.93
N SER A 77 17.35 -8.78 17.78
CA SER A 77 15.88 -8.69 17.68
C SER A 77 15.18 -10.01 18.04
N PHE A 78 15.86 -11.14 17.84
CA PHE A 78 15.39 -12.47 18.23
C PHE A 78 15.31 -12.69 19.75
N GLY A 79 15.91 -11.82 20.55
CA GLY A 79 15.72 -11.81 22.01
C GLY A 79 14.32 -11.33 22.43
N THR A 80 13.57 -10.66 21.54
CA THR A 80 12.21 -10.19 21.82
C THR A 80 11.19 -11.29 21.54
N ASP A 81 10.44 -11.76 22.55
CA ASP A 81 9.45 -12.82 22.28
C ASP A 81 8.36 -12.35 21.32
N GLY A 82 8.00 -13.25 20.41
CA GLY A 82 7.05 -12.98 19.33
C GLY A 82 7.71 -12.48 18.04
N TYR A 83 8.91 -11.91 18.13
CA TYR A 83 9.62 -11.35 16.97
C TYR A 83 9.79 -12.37 15.84
N TRP A 84 10.24 -13.58 16.18
CA TRP A 84 10.52 -14.65 15.21
C TRP A 84 9.34 -14.94 14.27
N PHE A 85 8.10 -14.83 14.77
CA PHE A 85 6.91 -15.07 13.97
C PHE A 85 6.71 -13.96 12.93
N GLY A 86 6.80 -12.70 13.35
CA GLY A 86 6.73 -11.56 12.43
C GLY A 86 7.85 -11.56 11.39
N TYR A 87 9.08 -11.85 11.83
CA TYR A 87 10.24 -12.03 10.96
C TYR A 87 9.99 -13.11 9.90
N SER A 88 9.51 -14.29 10.31
CA SER A 88 9.25 -15.41 9.39
C SER A 88 8.20 -15.06 8.33
N MET A 89 7.13 -14.37 8.73
CA MET A 89 6.07 -13.92 7.81
C MET A 89 6.59 -12.91 6.78
N ALA A 90 7.48 -12.02 7.19
CA ALA A 90 8.08 -11.03 6.29
C ALA A 90 9.08 -11.66 5.31
N ILE A 91 9.95 -12.57 5.77
CA ILE A 91 10.81 -13.37 4.86
C ILE A 91 9.97 -14.13 3.85
N PHE A 92 8.92 -14.80 4.32
CA PHE A 92 8.02 -15.54 3.45
C PHE A 92 7.41 -14.65 2.36
N THR A 93 7.01 -13.42 2.70
CA THR A 93 6.45 -12.45 1.74
C THR A 93 7.48 -12.03 0.68
N TRP A 94 8.73 -11.79 1.06
CA TRP A 94 9.80 -11.50 0.10
C TRP A 94 10.10 -12.68 -0.83
N LEU A 95 10.11 -13.91 -0.31
CA LEU A 95 10.34 -15.11 -1.12
C LEU A 95 9.17 -15.37 -2.08
N LEU A 96 7.93 -15.11 -1.66
CA LEU A 96 6.78 -15.14 -2.55
C LEU A 96 6.91 -14.11 -3.68
N ALA A 97 7.44 -12.91 -3.39
CA ALA A 97 7.71 -11.88 -4.39
C ALA A 97 8.72 -12.38 -5.44
N ALA A 98 9.85 -12.93 -4.97
CA ALA A 98 10.90 -13.50 -5.82
C ALA A 98 10.35 -14.61 -6.73
N LEU A 99 9.58 -15.54 -6.16
CA LEU A 99 8.98 -16.63 -6.93
C LEU A 99 7.98 -16.10 -7.96
N SER A 100 7.14 -15.15 -7.58
CA SER A 100 6.12 -14.55 -8.46
C SER A 100 6.75 -13.88 -9.68
N VAL A 101 7.76 -13.02 -9.49
CA VAL A 101 8.41 -12.32 -10.61
C VAL A 101 9.23 -13.27 -11.49
N GLN A 102 9.82 -14.31 -10.92
CA GLN A 102 10.53 -15.33 -11.67
C GLN A 102 9.57 -16.13 -12.57
N MET A 103 8.41 -16.54 -12.04
CA MET A 103 7.37 -17.21 -12.83
C MET A 103 6.84 -16.31 -13.94
N VAL A 104 6.60 -15.03 -13.67
CA VAL A 104 6.23 -14.05 -14.70
C VAL A 104 7.28 -13.99 -15.81
N GLY A 105 8.57 -13.95 -15.47
CA GLY A 105 9.66 -13.98 -16.45
C GLY A 105 9.66 -15.24 -17.33
N MET A 106 9.46 -16.41 -16.72
CA MET A 106 9.34 -17.69 -17.45
C MET A 106 8.13 -17.68 -18.40
N THR A 107 6.99 -17.19 -17.93
CA THR A 107 5.75 -17.11 -18.73
C THR A 107 5.89 -16.17 -19.92
N ILE A 108 6.51 -15.01 -19.76
CA ILE A 108 6.73 -14.06 -20.86
C ILE A 108 7.59 -14.70 -21.97
N SER A 109 8.57 -15.53 -21.60
CA SER A 109 9.43 -16.22 -22.57
C SER A 109 8.74 -17.41 -23.24
N ALA A 110 7.70 -17.97 -22.62
CA ALA A 110 7.01 -19.17 -23.08
C ALA A 110 5.75 -18.87 -23.92
N LEU A 111 5.05 -17.76 -23.65
CA LEU A 111 3.78 -17.43 -24.27
C LEU A 111 3.90 -16.42 -25.41
N PRO A 112 3.07 -16.53 -26.47
CA PRO A 112 2.99 -15.51 -27.51
C PRO A 112 2.58 -14.14 -26.93
N TYR A 113 3.18 -13.06 -27.44
CA TYR A 113 2.89 -11.69 -27.01
C TYR A 113 1.38 -11.35 -27.03
N GLN A 114 0.65 -11.85 -28.04
CA GLN A 114 -0.79 -11.60 -28.16
C GLN A 114 -1.60 -12.26 -27.04
N ALA A 115 -1.20 -13.44 -26.57
CA ALA A 115 -1.86 -14.11 -25.45
C ALA A 115 -1.66 -13.32 -24.14
N LEU A 116 -0.42 -12.86 -23.89
CA LEU A 116 -0.08 -12.00 -22.75
C LEU A 116 -0.90 -10.71 -22.76
N LEU A 117 -0.95 -10.03 -23.91
CA LEU A 117 -1.73 -8.80 -24.08
C LEU A 117 -3.23 -9.03 -23.83
N ASN A 118 -3.79 -10.13 -24.33
CA ASN A 118 -5.18 -10.47 -24.12
C ASN A 118 -5.46 -10.79 -22.65
N THR A 119 -4.59 -11.54 -21.97
CA THR A 119 -4.69 -11.80 -20.52
C THR A 119 -4.70 -10.50 -19.71
N ILE A 120 -3.80 -9.55 -20.02
CA ILE A 120 -3.77 -8.24 -19.35
C ILE A 120 -5.08 -7.48 -19.57
N LYS A 121 -5.64 -7.50 -20.79
CA LYS A 121 -6.96 -6.88 -21.05
C LYS A 121 -8.06 -7.51 -20.24
N VAL A 122 -8.11 -8.84 -20.18
CA VAL A 122 -9.15 -9.56 -19.43
C VAL A 122 -9.03 -9.24 -17.94
N PHE A 123 -7.81 -9.15 -17.41
CA PHE A 123 -7.56 -8.72 -16.03
C PHE A 123 -8.21 -7.35 -15.73
N PHE A 124 -7.99 -6.35 -16.58
CA PHE A 124 -8.60 -5.02 -16.40
C PHE A 124 -10.12 -5.02 -16.58
N VAL A 125 -10.66 -5.86 -17.48
CA VAL A 125 -12.11 -6.05 -17.61
C VAL A 125 -12.70 -6.67 -16.34
N CYS A 126 -12.09 -7.73 -15.80
CA CYS A 126 -12.50 -8.32 -14.53
C CYS A 126 -12.44 -7.31 -13.38
N ASN A 127 -11.37 -6.51 -13.32
CA ASN A 127 -11.25 -5.45 -12.32
C ASN A 127 -12.38 -4.41 -12.42
N ALA A 128 -12.70 -3.98 -13.64
CA ALA A 128 -13.79 -3.04 -13.88
C ALA A 128 -15.14 -3.63 -13.48
N LEU A 129 -15.43 -4.89 -13.84
CA LEU A 129 -16.67 -5.56 -13.48
C LEU A 129 -16.86 -5.65 -11.96
N VAL A 130 -15.81 -6.01 -11.21
CA VAL A 130 -15.87 -6.03 -9.74
C VAL A 130 -16.08 -4.63 -9.19
N SER A 131 -15.38 -3.62 -9.71
CA SER A 131 -15.53 -2.23 -9.27
C SER A 131 -16.94 -1.68 -9.53
N PHE A 132 -17.55 -2.02 -10.66
CA PHE A 132 -18.94 -1.65 -10.95
C PHE A 132 -19.93 -2.40 -10.07
N ALA A 133 -19.66 -3.68 -9.75
CA ALA A 133 -20.49 -4.43 -8.81
C ALA A 133 -20.45 -3.81 -7.40
N GLU A 134 -19.27 -3.39 -6.92
CA GLU A 134 -19.13 -2.67 -5.64
C GLU A 134 -19.94 -1.37 -5.63
N LEU A 135 -19.87 -0.59 -6.72
CA LEU A 135 -20.70 0.62 -6.87
C LEU A 135 -22.21 0.30 -6.89
N LEU A 136 -22.62 -0.74 -7.61
CA LEU A 136 -24.03 -1.14 -7.69
C LEU A 136 -24.57 -1.56 -6.33
N ILE A 137 -23.77 -2.29 -5.54
CA ILE A 137 -24.12 -2.64 -4.16
C ILE A 137 -24.36 -1.37 -3.34
N MET A 138 -23.45 -0.38 -3.42
CA MET A 138 -23.63 0.89 -2.71
C MET A 138 -24.84 1.71 -3.19
N ILE A 139 -25.18 1.66 -4.49
CA ILE A 139 -26.41 2.28 -5.03
C ILE A 139 -27.64 1.64 -4.40
N ILE A 140 -27.66 0.30 -4.30
CA ILE A 140 -28.78 -0.44 -3.70
C ILE A 140 -28.87 -0.15 -2.20
N GLU A 141 -27.75 -0.19 -1.48
CA GLU A 141 -27.70 0.01 -0.02
C GLU A 141 -28.05 1.45 0.39
N SER A 142 -27.59 2.45 -0.37
CA SER A 142 -27.91 3.87 -0.09
C SER A 142 -29.29 4.29 -0.59
N GLY A 143 -29.88 3.57 -1.55
CA GLY A 143 -31.08 3.98 -2.27
C GLY A 143 -30.86 5.20 -3.19
N GLN A 144 -29.61 5.58 -3.44
CA GLN A 144 -29.23 6.75 -4.23
C GLN A 144 -28.54 6.32 -5.53
N LEU A 145 -28.95 6.90 -6.66
CA LEU A 145 -28.33 6.61 -7.95
C LEU A 145 -26.84 7.01 -7.99
N ILE A 146 -26.48 8.07 -7.26
CA ILE A 146 -25.12 8.59 -7.17
C ILE A 146 -24.73 8.68 -5.68
N PRO A 147 -24.21 7.59 -5.09
CA PRO A 147 -23.90 7.55 -3.65
C PRO A 147 -22.85 8.60 -3.23
N TYR A 148 -22.05 9.10 -4.18
CA TYR A 148 -21.08 10.17 -3.95
C TYR A 148 -21.69 11.52 -3.53
N TRP A 149 -22.97 11.75 -3.83
CA TRP A 149 -23.68 12.99 -3.48
C TRP A 149 -24.44 12.88 -2.17
N TYR A 150 -24.58 11.67 -1.66
CA TYR A 150 -25.30 11.40 -0.44
C TYR A 150 -24.37 11.51 0.76
N TRP A 151 -24.59 12.52 1.59
CA TRP A 151 -23.86 12.66 2.85
C TRP A 151 -24.64 11.99 3.98
N GLU A 152 -23.95 11.17 4.75
CA GLU A 152 -24.45 10.60 5.99
C GLU A 152 -23.43 10.77 7.13
N PRO A 153 -23.86 10.76 8.42
CA PRO A 153 -22.97 11.03 9.55
C PRO A 153 -21.80 10.06 9.72
N THR A 154 -21.93 8.84 9.20
CA THR A 154 -20.87 7.81 9.20
C THR A 154 -19.82 8.02 8.12
N GLU A 155 -20.05 8.96 7.18
CA GLU A 155 -19.18 9.26 6.04
C GLU A 155 -18.84 8.04 5.16
N TYR A 156 -19.64 6.96 5.23
CA TYR A 156 -19.45 5.79 4.35
C TYR A 156 -19.83 6.14 2.91
N TYR A 157 -20.92 6.91 2.76
CA TYR A 157 -21.30 7.54 1.49
C TYR A 157 -20.83 8.99 1.41
N GLY A 158 -20.88 9.57 0.20
CA GLY A 158 -20.47 10.93 -0.05
C GLY A 158 -19.02 11.01 -0.52
N GLY A 159 -18.19 11.81 0.16
CA GLY A 159 -16.79 12.01 -0.20
C GLY A 159 -15.93 10.73 -0.16
N SER A 160 -16.29 9.80 0.73
CA SER A 160 -15.56 8.54 0.94
C SER A 160 -16.11 7.37 0.12
N THR A 161 -17.17 7.53 -0.68
CA THR A 161 -17.75 6.42 -1.47
C THR A 161 -16.70 5.70 -2.32
N GLY A 162 -15.77 6.45 -2.93
CA GLY A 162 -14.71 5.83 -3.73
C GLY A 162 -13.71 4.99 -2.93
N ASP A 163 -13.61 5.18 -1.61
CA ASP A 163 -12.75 4.37 -0.73
C ASP A 163 -13.23 2.92 -0.62
N HIS A 164 -14.48 2.67 -1.00
CA HIS A 164 -15.10 1.36 -1.01
C HIS A 164 -15.02 0.65 -2.38
N ILE A 165 -14.45 1.29 -3.41
CA ILE A 165 -14.21 0.69 -4.74
C ILE A 165 -12.82 0.04 -4.78
N LYS A 166 -12.76 -1.22 -4.35
CA LYS A 166 -11.51 -1.98 -4.07
C LYS A 166 -11.07 -2.83 -5.26
N GLY A 167 -11.98 -3.13 -6.19
CA GLY A 167 -11.73 -3.95 -7.37
C GLY A 167 -11.31 -5.38 -7.03
N ILE A 168 -10.70 -6.09 -7.98
CA ILE A 168 -10.31 -7.51 -7.79
C ILE A 168 -9.28 -7.72 -6.67
N THR A 169 -8.59 -6.65 -6.27
CA THR A 169 -7.60 -6.74 -5.19
C THR A 169 -8.25 -6.90 -3.82
N GLY A 170 -9.48 -6.40 -3.64
CA GLY A 170 -10.17 -6.37 -2.34
C GLY A 170 -9.41 -5.60 -1.25
N ASN A 171 -8.46 -4.74 -1.62
CA ASN A 171 -7.63 -3.96 -0.71
C ASN A 171 -8.23 -2.55 -0.51
N ILE A 172 -7.41 -1.54 -0.20
CA ILE A 172 -7.78 -0.13 -0.21
C ILE A 172 -7.99 0.42 -1.64
N SER A 173 -8.92 1.36 -1.82
CA SER A 173 -9.27 1.99 -3.11
C SER A 173 -8.07 2.54 -3.87
N ILE A 174 -7.11 3.11 -3.15
CA ILE A 174 -5.89 3.65 -3.75
C ILE A 174 -5.16 2.56 -4.56
N ASN A 175 -5.06 1.32 -4.06
CA ASN A 175 -4.43 0.22 -4.80
C ASN A 175 -5.13 -0.03 -6.15
N ASN A 176 -6.47 0.01 -6.16
CA ASN A 176 -7.26 -0.13 -7.37
C ASN A 176 -7.03 1.06 -8.32
N ALA A 177 -7.01 2.29 -7.78
CA ALA A 177 -6.70 3.49 -8.54
C ALA A 177 -5.30 3.41 -9.19
N GLY A 178 -4.28 2.95 -8.45
CA GLY A 178 -2.91 2.78 -8.95
C GLY A 178 -2.82 1.75 -10.08
N ILE A 179 -3.48 0.60 -9.93
CA ILE A 179 -3.57 -0.43 -10.99
C ILE A 179 -4.17 0.17 -12.27
N ASN A 180 -5.29 0.88 -12.15
CA ASN A 180 -5.97 1.50 -13.28
C ASN A 180 -5.17 2.66 -13.89
N ALA A 181 -4.43 3.43 -13.10
CA ALA A 181 -3.54 4.48 -13.63
C ALA A 181 -2.43 3.88 -14.50
N ILE A 182 -1.76 2.82 -14.02
CA ILE A 182 -0.77 2.07 -14.79
C ILE A 182 -1.40 1.50 -16.08
N GLY A 183 -2.60 0.92 -15.97
CA GLY A 183 -3.36 0.41 -17.11
C GLY A 183 -3.68 1.49 -18.15
N ALA A 184 -4.15 2.66 -17.71
CA ALA A 184 -4.45 3.78 -18.60
C ALA A 184 -3.21 4.23 -19.38
N ILE A 185 -2.07 4.44 -18.71
CA ILE A 185 -0.80 4.80 -19.35
C ILE A 185 -0.37 3.73 -20.36
N TYR A 186 -0.40 2.46 -19.95
CA TYR A 186 -0.04 1.32 -20.79
C TYR A 186 -0.88 1.23 -22.07
N PHE A 187 -2.20 1.30 -21.94
CA PHE A 187 -3.11 1.18 -23.09
C PHE A 187 -3.07 2.40 -24.00
N LEU A 188 -2.90 3.61 -23.46
CA LEU A 188 -2.71 4.83 -24.26
C LEU A 188 -1.45 4.75 -25.12
N TYR A 189 -0.33 4.34 -24.53
CA TYR A 189 0.92 4.15 -25.27
C TYR A 189 0.77 3.12 -26.40
N ASN A 190 0.06 2.03 -26.12
CA ASN A 190 -0.24 0.99 -27.11
C ASN A 190 -1.41 1.32 -28.05
N LYS A 191 -1.89 2.58 -28.07
CA LYS A 191 -2.94 3.08 -28.98
C LYS A 191 -4.30 2.38 -28.80
N GLN A 192 -4.64 1.97 -27.58
CA GLN A 192 -5.89 1.25 -27.28
C GLN A 192 -6.79 2.11 -26.40
N LEU A 193 -7.60 2.98 -27.03
CA LEU A 193 -8.43 3.95 -26.32
C LEU A 193 -9.49 3.30 -25.42
N LYS A 194 -10.20 2.26 -25.90
CA LYS A 194 -11.28 1.61 -25.15
C LYS A 194 -10.84 1.08 -23.76
N PRO A 195 -9.80 0.23 -23.66
CA PRO A 195 -9.34 -0.23 -22.35
C PRO A 195 -8.71 0.90 -21.52
N ALA A 196 -8.10 1.92 -22.13
CA ALA A 196 -7.62 3.09 -21.40
C ALA A 196 -8.76 3.89 -20.74
N LEU A 197 -9.86 4.11 -21.47
CA LEU A 197 -11.07 4.75 -20.93
C LEU A 197 -11.69 3.90 -19.82
N LEU A 198 -11.76 2.58 -19.99
CA LEU A 198 -12.25 1.68 -18.94
C LEU A 198 -11.43 1.83 -17.65
N CYS A 199 -10.10 1.79 -17.76
CA CYS A 199 -9.22 2.01 -16.59
C CYS A 199 -9.45 3.39 -15.97
N THR A 200 -9.54 4.43 -16.81
CA THR A 200 -9.76 5.81 -16.34
C THR A 200 -11.09 5.94 -15.59
N ILE A 201 -12.17 5.36 -16.11
CA ILE A 201 -13.49 5.39 -15.45
C ILE A 201 -13.40 4.72 -14.08
N VAL A 202 -12.81 3.53 -13.98
CA VAL A 202 -12.66 2.83 -12.69
C VAL A 202 -11.80 3.63 -11.72
N LEU A 203 -10.72 4.27 -12.18
CA LEU A 203 -9.90 5.16 -11.36
C LEU A 203 -10.72 6.34 -10.83
N LEU A 204 -11.58 6.95 -11.67
CA LEU A 204 -12.44 8.05 -11.27
C LEU A 204 -13.49 7.63 -10.23
N LEU A 205 -14.01 6.41 -10.34
CA LEU A 205 -14.89 5.83 -9.31
C LEU A 205 -14.18 5.65 -7.95
N CYS A 206 -12.87 5.42 -7.95
CA CYS A 206 -12.12 5.32 -6.69
C CYS A 206 -11.96 6.69 -5.99
N THR A 207 -12.27 7.81 -6.65
CA THR A 207 -12.12 9.20 -6.17
C THR A 207 -10.77 9.49 -5.48
N SER A 208 -9.69 8.83 -5.92
CA SER A 208 -8.36 9.01 -5.37
C SER A 208 -7.70 10.26 -5.96
N ASN A 209 -7.92 11.42 -5.33
CA ASN A 209 -7.43 12.72 -5.81
C ASN A 209 -5.93 12.72 -6.11
N LEU A 210 -5.14 12.12 -5.23
CA LEU A 210 -3.70 12.02 -5.38
C LEU A 210 -3.30 11.21 -6.63
N THR A 211 -3.89 10.02 -6.79
CA THR A 211 -3.60 9.16 -7.95
C THR A 211 -4.02 9.85 -9.25
N LEU A 212 -5.16 10.57 -9.23
CA LEU A 212 -5.66 11.32 -10.37
C LEU A 212 -4.73 12.49 -10.75
N ILE A 213 -4.29 13.30 -9.79
CA ILE A 213 -3.36 14.42 -10.03
C ILE A 213 -2.07 13.89 -10.64
N ILE A 214 -1.49 12.83 -10.05
CA ILE A 214 -0.27 12.21 -10.59
C ILE A 214 -0.54 11.72 -12.03
N LEU A 215 -1.65 11.02 -12.28
CA LEU A 215 -2.00 10.56 -13.63
C LEU A 215 -2.09 11.73 -14.62
N ILE A 216 -2.77 12.83 -14.28
CA ILE A 216 -2.89 14.01 -15.15
C ILE A 216 -1.50 14.55 -15.52
N VAL A 217 -0.58 14.68 -14.56
CA VAL A 217 0.81 15.12 -14.82
C VAL A 217 1.49 14.20 -15.84
N PHE A 218 1.34 12.88 -15.70
CA PHE A 218 1.93 11.93 -16.65
C PHE A 218 1.24 11.95 -18.02
N LEU A 219 -0.07 12.17 -18.09
CA LEU A 219 -0.79 12.35 -19.35
C LEU A 219 -0.33 13.62 -20.10
N LEU A 220 -0.13 14.72 -19.37
CA LEU A 220 0.45 15.95 -19.93
C LEU A 220 1.89 15.70 -20.42
N ALA A 221 2.72 14.99 -19.64
CA ALA A 221 4.05 14.60 -20.08
C ALA A 221 4.01 13.72 -21.35
N MET A 222 3.07 12.77 -21.45
CA MET A 222 2.87 11.98 -22.68
C MET A 222 2.47 12.84 -23.88
N LEU A 223 1.62 13.86 -23.70
CA LEU A 223 1.25 14.79 -24.77
C LEU A 223 2.45 15.59 -25.30
N LEU A 224 3.36 15.97 -24.42
CA LEU A 224 4.55 16.74 -24.74
C LEU A 224 5.66 15.88 -25.36
N LEU A 225 5.91 14.69 -24.79
CA LEU A 225 7.05 13.84 -25.15
C LEU A 225 6.75 12.85 -26.28
N ILE A 226 5.49 12.49 -26.53
CA ILE A 226 5.13 11.51 -27.57
C ILE A 226 4.55 12.22 -28.80
N HIS A 227 5.31 12.28 -29.88
CA HIS A 227 4.89 12.94 -31.13
C HIS A 227 3.88 12.16 -31.99
N LYS A 228 3.54 10.91 -31.63
CA LYS A 228 2.59 10.09 -32.40
C LYS A 228 1.17 10.66 -32.29
N LYS A 229 0.62 11.20 -33.39
CA LYS A 229 -0.72 11.84 -33.47
C LYS A 229 -1.83 11.02 -32.80
N GLN A 230 -1.88 9.71 -33.05
CA GLN A 230 -2.90 8.83 -32.48
C GLN A 230 -2.80 8.71 -30.95
N VAL A 231 -1.60 8.63 -30.38
CA VAL A 231 -1.40 8.59 -28.93
C VAL A 231 -1.86 9.90 -28.31
N ARG A 232 -1.46 11.04 -28.90
CA ARG A 232 -1.88 12.38 -28.43
C ARG A 232 -3.40 12.53 -28.45
N LEU A 233 -4.06 12.13 -29.53
CA LEU A 233 -5.52 12.16 -29.62
C LEU A 233 -6.18 11.32 -28.52
N HIS A 234 -5.69 10.11 -28.27
CA HIS A 234 -6.23 9.26 -27.20
C HIS A 234 -5.99 9.85 -25.80
N VAL A 235 -4.81 10.43 -25.55
CA VAL A 235 -4.49 11.09 -24.29
C VAL A 235 -5.41 12.30 -24.06
N THR A 236 -5.63 13.13 -25.10
CA THR A 236 -6.59 14.24 -25.04
C THR A 236 -8.01 13.73 -24.73
N GLY A 237 -8.45 12.64 -25.36
CA GLY A 237 -9.76 12.04 -25.06
C GLY A 237 -9.90 11.55 -23.61
N VAL A 238 -8.83 10.99 -23.03
CA VAL A 238 -8.81 10.60 -21.61
C VAL A 238 -8.83 11.83 -20.70
N LEU A 239 -8.04 12.87 -21.00
CA LEU A 239 -8.05 14.13 -20.22
C LEU A 239 -9.42 14.81 -20.25
N LEU A 240 -10.09 14.84 -21.40
CA LEU A 240 -11.46 15.35 -21.52
C LEU A 240 -12.44 14.52 -20.68
N THR A 241 -12.29 13.19 -20.70
CA THR A 241 -13.11 12.30 -19.88
C THR A 241 -12.93 12.60 -18.39
N ILE A 242 -11.69 12.79 -17.93
CA ILE A 242 -11.39 13.22 -16.55
C ILE A 242 -12.05 14.57 -16.25
N GLY A 243 -11.86 15.57 -17.12
CA GLY A 243 -12.41 16.92 -16.93
C GLY A 243 -13.93 16.98 -16.89
N ILE A 244 -14.62 16.03 -17.53
CA ILE A 244 -16.10 15.95 -17.52
C ILE A 244 -16.61 15.12 -16.35
N VAL A 245 -16.05 13.93 -16.13
CA VAL A 245 -16.59 12.95 -15.18
C VAL A 245 -16.18 13.25 -13.75
N TYR A 246 -14.95 13.73 -13.51
CA TYR A 246 -14.47 13.96 -12.14
C TYR A 246 -15.25 15.04 -11.39
N PRO A 247 -15.54 16.23 -11.96
CA PRO A 247 -16.34 17.24 -11.26
C PRO A 247 -17.75 16.76 -10.92
N PHE A 248 -18.31 15.88 -11.74
CA PHE A 248 -19.61 15.27 -11.50
C PHE A 248 -19.57 14.30 -10.31
N LEU A 249 -18.59 13.40 -10.25
CA LEU A 249 -18.47 12.43 -9.15
C LEU A 249 -18.00 13.07 -7.84
N SER A 250 -17.12 14.07 -7.90
CA SER A 250 -16.33 14.54 -6.76
C SER A 250 -16.70 15.93 -6.26
N TYR A 251 -17.94 16.37 -6.48
CA TYR A 251 -18.43 17.70 -6.08
C TYR A 251 -18.14 18.02 -4.60
N ASN A 252 -18.35 17.07 -3.70
CA ASN A 252 -18.08 17.22 -2.27
C ASN A 252 -16.58 17.32 -1.94
N ASN A 253 -15.72 16.56 -2.65
CA ASN A 253 -14.27 16.63 -2.43
C ASN A 253 -13.68 17.94 -2.93
N ILE A 254 -14.25 18.53 -4.00
CA ILE A 254 -13.84 19.86 -4.48
C ILE A 254 -14.11 20.92 -3.41
N LYS A 255 -15.30 20.88 -2.77
CA LYS A 255 -15.62 21.77 -1.64
C LYS A 255 -14.70 21.56 -0.44
N TYR A 256 -14.37 20.32 -0.10
CA TYR A 256 -13.44 20.01 1.00
C TYR A 256 -12.05 20.60 0.74
N VAL A 257 -11.51 20.43 -0.46
CA VAL A 257 -10.21 21.01 -0.84
C VAL A 257 -10.24 22.54 -0.70
N GLN A 258 -11.29 23.21 -1.17
CA GLN A 258 -11.40 24.68 -1.01
C GLN A 258 -11.35 25.08 0.47
N ASN A 259 -12.13 24.43 1.33
CA ASN A 259 -12.18 24.75 2.76
C ASN A 259 -10.84 24.52 3.50
N VAL A 260 -10.12 23.43 3.18
CA VAL A 260 -8.83 23.12 3.81
C VAL A 260 -7.72 24.09 3.36
N TYR A 261 -7.70 24.48 2.09
CA TYR A 261 -6.70 25.41 1.59
C TYR A 261 -6.96 26.85 2.06
N ASP A 262 -8.23 27.27 2.13
CA ASP A 262 -8.58 28.63 2.58
C ASP A 262 -8.26 28.85 4.07
N THR A 263 -8.41 27.82 4.90
CA THR A 263 -8.01 27.87 6.32
C THR A 263 -6.49 27.73 6.51
N GLY A 264 -5.83 26.87 5.73
CA GLY A 264 -4.40 26.62 5.84
C GLY A 264 -3.46 27.70 5.29
N VAL A 265 -3.97 28.67 4.52
CA VAL A 265 -3.18 29.82 4.01
C VAL A 265 -3.21 31.00 4.98
N ALA A 266 -4.29 31.19 5.74
CA ALA A 266 -4.42 32.29 6.70
C ALA A 266 -3.48 32.16 7.92
N ASP A 267 -3.19 30.92 8.37
CA ASP A 267 -2.37 30.65 9.57
C ASP A 267 -0.87 30.41 9.30
N LYS A 268 -0.44 30.47 8.03
CA LYS A 268 0.97 30.22 7.62
C LYS A 268 1.91 31.42 7.84
N LYS A 269 1.79 32.15 8.95
CA LYS A 269 2.85 33.08 9.37
C LYS A 269 4.00 32.30 10.01
N GLU A 270 5.08 32.18 9.23
CA GLU A 270 6.45 31.80 9.56
C GLU A 270 6.75 31.53 11.04
N LYS A 271 6.66 30.25 11.44
CA LYS A 271 7.54 29.73 12.49
C LYS A 271 8.65 28.94 11.83
N ALA A 272 9.89 29.41 12.04
CA ALA A 272 11.09 28.74 11.60
C ALA A 272 11.10 27.30 12.13
N LEU A 273 11.60 26.40 11.29
CA LEU A 273 11.73 24.98 11.54
C LEU A 273 12.80 24.75 12.62
N GLU A 274 12.46 24.95 13.89
CA GLU A 274 13.34 24.59 15.01
C GLU A 274 13.64 23.09 14.97
N THR A 275 14.82 22.68 15.46
CA THR A 275 15.19 21.27 15.61
C THR A 275 14.20 20.59 16.54
N GLU A 276 13.20 19.94 15.96
CA GLU A 276 12.07 19.36 16.70
C GLU A 276 12.57 18.20 17.60
N PRO A 277 12.21 18.20 18.89
CA PRO A 277 12.56 17.12 19.78
C PRO A 277 11.89 15.83 19.32
N LEU A 278 12.67 14.75 19.19
CA LEU A 278 12.13 13.41 18.98
C LEU A 278 11.26 13.04 20.19
N ILE A 279 9.97 12.81 19.98
CA ILE A 279 9.08 12.27 21.00
C ILE A 279 9.57 10.87 21.35
N SER A 280 10.00 10.65 22.58
CA SER A 280 10.27 9.33 23.11
C SER A 280 9.10 8.89 23.99
N ALA A 281 8.61 7.68 23.79
CA ALA A 281 7.69 7.04 24.74
C ALA A 281 8.34 7.04 26.14
N ASN A 282 7.57 7.41 27.17
CA ASN A 282 8.07 7.40 28.53
C ASN A 282 8.16 5.94 29.00
N ARG A 283 9.37 5.40 29.11
CA ARG A 283 9.60 3.99 29.48
C ARG A 283 9.25 3.67 30.93
N ASP A 284 9.03 4.69 31.76
CA ASP A 284 8.56 4.50 33.11
C ASP A 284 7.24 3.75 33.03
N TYR A 285 7.28 2.49 33.45
CA TYR A 285 6.16 1.58 33.25
C TYR A 285 4.90 2.18 33.87
N LEU A 286 3.79 1.91 33.20
CA LEU A 286 2.50 2.49 33.51
C LEU A 286 2.10 2.16 34.95
N ASP A 287 2.01 3.19 35.81
CA ASP A 287 1.45 3.06 37.15
C ASP A 287 -0.08 2.91 37.04
N TYR A 288 -0.53 1.66 36.94
CA TYR A 288 -1.94 1.31 36.87
C TYR A 288 -2.64 1.36 38.24
N SER A 289 -1.98 1.79 39.32
CA SER A 289 -2.61 1.89 40.64
C SER A 289 -3.86 2.79 40.63
N GLN A 290 -3.87 3.83 39.79
CA GLN A 290 -5.03 4.72 39.59
C GLN A 290 -6.10 4.11 38.67
N LEU A 291 -5.71 3.48 37.55
CA LEU A 291 -6.64 2.83 36.61
C LEU A 291 -7.34 1.62 37.24
N ALA A 292 -6.64 0.83 38.05
CA ALA A 292 -7.23 -0.29 38.82
C ALA A 292 -8.28 0.17 39.84
N GLN A 293 -8.27 1.46 40.25
CA GLN A 293 -9.31 2.06 41.07
C GLN A 293 -10.48 2.60 40.23
N THR A 294 -10.23 3.19 39.06
CA THR A 294 -11.28 3.73 38.18
C THR A 294 -12.09 2.61 37.51
N ASP A 295 -11.42 1.53 37.09
CA ASP A 295 -12.02 0.44 36.32
C ASP A 295 -12.85 -0.52 37.19
N LYS A 296 -12.63 -0.54 38.51
CA LYS A 296 -13.51 -1.22 39.50
C LYS A 296 -14.97 -0.77 39.44
N SER A 297 -15.23 0.46 38.99
CA SER A 297 -16.60 0.98 38.86
C SER A 297 -17.33 0.48 37.60
N GLN A 298 -16.59 0.09 36.55
CA GLN A 298 -17.15 -0.38 35.28
C GLN A 298 -17.06 -1.90 35.08
N LEU A 299 -16.14 -2.59 35.78
CA LEU A 299 -15.87 -4.03 35.64
C LEU A 299 -16.83 -4.96 36.42
N SER A 300 -17.92 -4.46 37.00
CA SER A 300 -18.90 -5.27 37.76
C SER A 300 -19.63 -6.35 36.95
N LYS A 301 -19.31 -6.53 35.66
CA LYS A 301 -19.91 -7.54 34.78
C LYS A 301 -18.93 -8.49 34.09
N SER A 302 -17.61 -8.40 34.31
CA SER A 302 -16.66 -9.37 33.75
C SER A 302 -15.69 -9.90 34.80
N ASN A 303 -15.77 -11.20 35.08
CA ASN A 303 -14.96 -11.92 36.06
C ASN A 303 -13.47 -11.97 35.67
N TYR A 304 -12.73 -10.89 35.93
CA TYR A 304 -11.26 -10.92 35.97
C TYR A 304 -10.77 -10.21 37.22
N TYR A 305 -10.13 -10.97 38.11
CA TYR A 305 -9.44 -10.44 39.28
C TYR A 305 -7.99 -10.13 38.87
N VAL A 306 -7.64 -8.85 38.74
CA VAL A 306 -6.25 -8.43 38.88
C VAL A 306 -5.93 -8.51 40.38
N GLN A 307 -4.86 -9.20 40.78
CA GLN A 307 -4.54 -9.33 42.21
C GLN A 307 -4.31 -7.95 42.80
N LYS A 308 -4.98 -7.66 43.93
CA LYS A 308 -5.03 -6.34 44.60
C LYS A 308 -3.66 -5.75 44.99
N ASN A 309 -2.60 -6.57 44.97
CA ASN A 309 -1.26 -6.22 45.43
C ASN A 309 -0.22 -6.17 44.30
N ASP A 310 -0.64 -6.35 43.04
CA ASP A 310 0.26 -6.28 41.91
C ASP A 310 0.53 -4.82 41.53
N THR A 311 1.60 -4.27 42.08
CA THR A 311 2.37 -3.13 41.52
C THR A 311 3.14 -3.56 40.27
N LEU A 312 2.58 -4.47 39.46
CA LEU A 312 3.22 -5.00 38.28
C LEU A 312 3.28 -3.89 37.23
N LEU A 313 4.48 -3.38 37.06
CA LEU A 313 4.92 -2.56 35.94
C LEU A 313 4.56 -3.30 34.62
N ILE A 314 3.44 -2.93 34.00
CA ILE A 314 2.94 -3.59 32.78
C ILE A 314 3.73 -3.06 31.58
N SER A 315 4.30 -3.96 30.77
CA SER A 315 4.93 -3.58 29.50
C SER A 315 3.87 -3.19 28.45
N TYR A 316 4.20 -2.34 27.47
CA TYR A 316 3.27 -2.03 26.36
C TYR A 316 2.74 -3.29 25.65
N LYS A 317 3.56 -4.34 25.59
CA LYS A 317 3.20 -5.65 25.02
C LYS A 317 2.06 -6.30 25.80
N ASP A 318 2.05 -6.18 27.12
CA ASP A 318 1.01 -6.78 27.95
C ASP A 318 -0.30 -5.97 27.89
N ASP A 319 -0.23 -4.62 27.85
CA ASP A 319 -1.39 -3.75 27.60
C ASP A 319 -2.11 -4.13 26.29
N LEU A 320 -1.36 -4.40 25.22
CA LEU A 320 -1.91 -4.84 23.93
C LEU A 320 -2.59 -6.21 23.98
N LYS A 321 -1.99 -7.17 24.69
CA LYS A 321 -2.62 -8.47 24.91
C LYS A 321 -3.95 -8.32 25.65
N TYR A 322 -4.02 -7.42 26.64
CA TYR A 322 -5.26 -7.13 27.36
C TYR A 322 -6.31 -6.50 26.45
N ILE A 323 -5.93 -5.46 25.68
CA ILE A 323 -6.82 -4.79 24.71
C ILE A 323 -7.45 -5.81 23.75
N GLN A 324 -6.65 -6.72 23.20
CA GLN A 324 -7.14 -7.74 22.28
C GLN A 324 -7.99 -8.81 22.98
N LYS A 325 -7.57 -9.30 24.16
CA LYS A 325 -8.28 -10.36 24.92
C LYS A 325 -9.64 -9.88 25.43
N LEU A 326 -9.75 -8.63 25.85
CA LEU A 326 -10.98 -8.01 26.36
C LEU A 326 -11.95 -7.62 25.24
N ASN A 327 -11.67 -7.95 23.97
CA ASN A 327 -12.48 -7.56 22.81
C ASN A 327 -12.74 -6.05 22.71
N LEU A 328 -11.86 -5.21 23.27
CA LEU A 328 -11.95 -3.74 23.14
C LEU A 328 -11.74 -3.26 21.70
N LEU A 329 -11.37 -4.16 20.80
CA LEU A 329 -11.14 -3.99 19.35
C LEU A 329 -12.37 -4.30 18.47
N LYS A 330 -13.57 -4.42 19.04
CA LYS A 330 -14.79 -4.49 18.22
C LYS A 330 -15.20 -3.08 17.82
N SER A 331 -15.23 -2.81 16.51
CA SER A 331 -15.83 -1.59 15.99
C SER A 331 -17.30 -1.54 16.41
N GLN A 332 -17.72 -0.45 17.04
CA GLN A 332 -19.13 -0.21 17.36
C GLN A 332 -19.90 0.37 16.15
N SER A 333 -19.19 0.82 15.11
CA SER A 333 -19.74 1.37 13.87
C SER A 333 -19.31 0.55 12.65
N ASN A 334 -19.96 0.75 11.49
CA ASN A 334 -19.51 0.20 10.20
C ASN A 334 -18.16 0.80 9.72
N SER A 335 -17.40 1.46 10.60
CA SER A 335 -16.08 1.98 10.25
C SER A 335 -15.08 0.84 10.03
N ASN A 336 -14.13 1.06 9.12
CA ASN A 336 -13.01 0.14 8.89
C ASN A 336 -12.03 0.09 10.09
N LEU A 337 -12.23 0.92 11.11
CA LEU A 337 -11.37 1.00 12.30
C LEU A 337 -11.91 0.11 13.40
N LYS A 338 -11.07 -0.82 13.85
CA LYS A 338 -11.41 -1.71 14.97
C LYS A 338 -11.40 -1.02 16.33
N MET A 339 -10.77 0.14 16.44
CA MET A 339 -10.68 0.91 17.67
C MET A 339 -11.17 2.34 17.43
N GLU A 340 -11.97 2.85 18.36
CA GLU A 340 -12.52 4.21 18.29
C GLU A 340 -11.41 5.25 18.45
N PRO A 341 -11.46 6.39 17.72
CA PRO A 341 -10.40 7.41 17.74
C PRO A 341 -10.02 7.91 19.15
N TYR A 342 -11.01 8.08 20.05
CA TYR A 342 -10.72 8.53 21.43
C TYR A 342 -9.93 7.48 22.25
N LYS A 343 -10.12 6.18 22.00
CA LYS A 343 -9.35 5.12 22.67
C LYS A 343 -7.89 5.16 22.22
N LEU A 344 -7.66 5.42 20.93
CA LEU A 344 -6.32 5.61 20.38
C LEU A 344 -5.66 6.89 20.93
N SER A 345 -6.43 7.97 21.06
CA SER A 345 -5.98 9.21 21.73
C SER A 345 -5.56 8.95 23.18
N ASN A 346 -6.36 8.20 23.94
CA ASN A 346 -6.00 7.82 25.31
C ASN A 346 -4.75 6.94 25.37
N LEU A 347 -4.55 6.05 24.40
CA LEU A 347 -3.31 5.27 24.29
C LEU A 347 -2.10 6.16 24.00
N LEU A 348 -2.24 7.18 23.15
CA LEU A 348 -1.16 8.15 22.89
C LEU A 348 -0.76 8.90 24.17
N ILE A 349 -1.73 9.45 24.89
CA ILE A 349 -1.49 10.16 26.15
C ILE A 349 -0.81 9.22 27.15
N ARG A 350 -1.33 8.00 27.26
CA ARG A 350 -0.81 6.99 28.18
C ARG A 350 0.62 6.60 27.85
N TRP A 351 0.94 6.33 26.58
CA TRP A 351 2.25 5.79 26.20
C TRP A 351 3.33 6.86 26.00
N TYR A 352 2.94 8.07 25.61
CA TYR A 352 3.87 9.15 25.26
C TYR A 352 3.80 10.35 26.21
N GLY A 353 2.82 10.41 27.12
CA GLY A 353 2.67 11.50 28.08
C GLY A 353 2.29 12.84 27.44
N LEU A 354 1.81 12.84 26.20
CA LEU A 354 1.50 14.04 25.43
C LEU A 354 0.02 14.06 25.04
N GLN A 355 -0.65 15.19 25.29
CA GLN A 355 -1.98 15.42 24.72
C GLN A 355 -1.87 15.57 23.20
N PRO A 356 -2.77 14.98 22.38
CA PRO A 356 -2.67 15.06 20.92
C PRO A 356 -2.51 16.49 20.37
N SER A 357 -3.14 17.47 21.04
CA SER A 357 -3.06 18.90 20.71
C SER A 357 -1.69 19.53 20.97
N GLU A 358 -0.85 18.95 21.82
CA GLU A 358 0.46 19.49 22.20
C GLU A 358 1.60 18.98 21.31
N THR A 359 1.27 18.11 20.38
CA THR A 359 2.23 17.28 19.66
C THR A 359 2.88 18.06 18.51
N PRO A 360 4.09 17.67 18.06
CA PRO A 360 4.67 18.22 16.85
C PRO A 360 3.73 18.09 15.65
N LEU A 361 2.97 16.99 15.57
CA LEU A 361 2.03 16.73 14.47
C LEU A 361 0.79 17.64 14.49
N SER A 362 0.27 18.02 15.66
CA SER A 362 -0.85 18.97 15.75
C SER A 362 -0.41 20.41 15.50
N LYS A 363 0.83 20.75 15.88
CA LYS A 363 1.42 22.08 15.67
C LYS A 363 1.94 22.28 14.25
N GLN A 364 2.30 21.19 13.58
CA GLN A 364 2.81 21.21 12.21
C GLN A 364 1.64 21.08 11.24
N HIS A 365 1.23 22.19 10.62
CA HIS A 365 0.28 22.20 9.48
C HIS A 365 0.87 21.57 8.19
N GLY A 366 1.82 20.64 8.32
CA GLY A 366 2.52 19.98 7.24
C GLY A 366 1.96 18.59 6.94
N ILE A 367 2.30 18.06 5.77
CA ILE A 367 1.92 16.70 5.38
C ILE A 367 2.61 15.69 6.30
N ILE A 368 1.83 14.90 7.06
CA ILE A 368 2.33 13.93 8.06
C ILE A 368 3.32 12.92 7.43
N LYS A 369 3.15 12.55 6.16
CA LYS A 369 4.13 11.71 5.43
C LYS A 369 5.54 12.31 5.44
N ILE A 370 5.68 13.63 5.26
CA ILE A 370 6.99 14.29 5.28
C ILE A 370 7.63 14.14 6.67
N TYR A 371 6.83 14.29 7.73
CA TYR A 371 7.30 14.03 9.09
C TYR A 371 7.79 12.59 9.26
N SER A 372 7.05 11.60 8.74
CA SER A 372 7.50 10.19 8.78
C SER A 372 8.86 9.96 8.08
N TYR A 373 9.13 10.66 6.97
CA TYR A 373 10.45 10.62 6.31
C TYR A 373 11.55 11.25 7.17
N LYS A 374 11.25 12.37 7.84
CA LYS A 374 12.19 12.98 8.79
C LYS A 374 12.50 12.03 9.96
N GLN A 375 11.50 11.31 10.47
CA GLN A 375 11.70 10.31 11.52
C GLN A 375 12.62 9.18 11.06
N THR A 376 12.40 8.65 9.84
CA THR A 376 13.29 7.64 9.24
C THR A 376 14.72 8.17 9.08
N LEU A 377 14.88 9.41 8.62
CA LEU A 377 16.21 10.03 8.48
C LEU A 377 16.89 10.25 9.83
N ALA A 378 16.15 10.71 10.84
CA ALA A 378 16.65 10.87 12.21
C ALA A 378 17.07 9.52 12.81
N TYR A 379 16.29 8.47 12.57
CA TYR A 379 16.64 7.10 12.94
C TYR A 379 17.95 6.65 12.29
N LEU A 380 18.09 6.81 10.97
CA LEU A 380 19.31 6.42 10.25
C LEU A 380 20.55 7.20 10.70
N LYS A 381 20.39 8.49 11.03
CA LYS A 381 21.49 9.34 11.52
C LYS A 381 21.87 9.06 12.97
N SER A 382 21.06 8.34 13.75
CA SER A 382 21.29 8.16 15.17
C SER A 382 22.54 7.32 15.49
N THR A 383 22.90 6.34 14.65
CA THR A 383 24.18 5.62 14.76
C THR A 383 24.66 5.16 13.38
N LYS A 384 25.98 4.97 13.20
CA LYS A 384 26.55 4.42 11.96
C LYS A 384 25.97 3.04 11.63
N LYS A 385 25.72 2.21 12.64
CA LYS A 385 25.15 0.87 12.46
C LYS A 385 23.73 0.95 11.87
N ARG A 386 22.90 1.87 12.36
CA ARG A 386 21.54 2.10 11.84
C ARG A 386 21.56 2.66 10.44
N LEU A 387 22.50 3.56 10.15
CA LEU A 387 22.69 4.09 8.80
C LEU A 387 22.89 2.97 7.77
N PHE A 388 23.71 1.96 8.07
CA PHE A 388 24.00 0.90 7.11
C PHE A 388 22.97 -0.24 7.12
N PHE A 389 22.54 -0.69 8.30
CA PHE A 389 21.76 -1.93 8.43
C PHE A 389 20.28 -1.71 8.73
N GLY A 390 19.83 -0.49 9.06
CA GLY A 390 18.44 -0.26 9.47
C GLY A 390 18.12 -0.91 10.81
N ALA A 391 16.85 -1.24 11.06
CA ALA A 391 16.34 -1.85 12.30
C ALA A 391 16.18 -3.39 12.25
N GLY A 392 16.33 -3.99 11.07
CA GLY A 392 15.91 -5.36 10.82
C GLY A 392 14.43 -5.48 10.43
N ILE A 393 14.11 -6.61 9.80
CA ILE A 393 12.78 -6.89 9.23
C ILE A 393 11.70 -6.81 10.31
N GLY A 394 10.64 -6.05 10.06
CA GLY A 394 9.49 -5.95 10.96
C GLY A 394 9.69 -5.06 12.19
N ASN A 395 10.81 -4.33 12.29
CA ASN A 395 11.16 -3.53 13.48
C ASN A 395 11.07 -2.02 13.29
N PHE A 396 10.60 -1.48 12.15
CA PHE A 396 10.58 -0.03 11.96
C PHE A 396 9.34 0.53 11.27
N SER A 397 9.16 0.30 9.97
CA SER A 397 8.05 0.90 9.22
C SER A 397 7.65 -0.06 8.12
N SER A 398 6.91 -1.09 8.51
CA SER A 398 6.38 -2.13 7.64
C SER A 398 4.96 -2.46 8.05
N LYS A 399 4.20 -3.05 7.12
CA LYS A 399 2.89 -3.59 7.48
C LYS A 399 3.02 -4.72 8.51
N GLN A 400 4.13 -5.45 8.49
CA GLN A 400 4.43 -6.45 9.52
C GLN A 400 4.64 -5.83 10.91
N ALA A 401 5.36 -4.71 11.03
CA ALA A 401 5.53 -3.98 12.30
C ALA A 401 4.18 -3.46 12.82
N ILE A 402 3.32 -2.95 11.94
CA ILE A 402 1.97 -2.50 12.32
C ILE A 402 1.12 -3.66 12.82
N LYS A 403 1.14 -4.80 12.12
CA LYS A 403 0.38 -6.00 12.52
C LYS A 403 0.86 -6.55 13.87
N SER A 404 2.17 -6.58 14.11
CA SER A 404 2.72 -7.19 15.33
C SER A 404 2.29 -6.49 16.62
N THR A 405 1.82 -5.23 16.53
CA THR A 405 1.19 -4.52 17.65
C THR A 405 -0.09 -5.20 18.16
N GLY A 406 -0.78 -6.00 17.34
CA GLY A 406 -2.06 -6.61 17.72
C GLY A 406 -3.25 -5.62 17.77
N LEU A 407 -3.06 -4.34 17.44
CA LEU A 407 -4.12 -3.32 17.45
C LEU A 407 -5.17 -3.49 16.34
N GLY A 408 -4.94 -4.40 15.39
CA GLY A 408 -5.89 -4.68 14.32
C GLY A 408 -5.92 -3.64 13.19
N LEU A 409 -5.03 -2.65 13.20
CA LEU A 409 -4.99 -1.52 12.25
C LEU A 409 -4.80 -1.95 10.78
N GLN A 410 -4.06 -3.04 10.53
CA GLN A 410 -3.83 -3.59 9.18
C GLN A 410 -4.06 -5.11 9.11
N GLY A 411 -5.01 -5.59 9.89
CA GLY A 411 -5.35 -7.01 10.00
C GLY A 411 -5.07 -7.58 11.39
N SER A 412 -5.54 -8.81 11.63
CA SER A 412 -5.33 -9.51 12.90
C SER A 412 -3.90 -10.03 13.05
N TYR A 413 -3.50 -10.23 14.30
CA TYR A 413 -2.24 -10.85 14.66
C TYR A 413 -2.45 -11.80 15.85
N PRO A 414 -1.76 -12.97 15.91
CA PRO A 414 -1.93 -13.89 17.02
C PRO A 414 -1.44 -13.29 18.34
N ILE A 415 -2.29 -13.30 19.37
CA ILE A 415 -2.01 -12.70 20.68
C ILE A 415 -0.67 -13.18 21.27
N LYS A 416 -0.38 -14.48 21.16
CA LYS A 416 0.85 -15.09 21.68
C LYS A 416 2.14 -14.56 21.05
N TYR A 417 2.06 -13.90 19.90
CA TYR A 417 3.22 -13.41 19.17
C TYR A 417 3.31 -11.89 19.12
N ILE A 418 2.40 -11.14 19.77
CA ILE A 418 2.44 -9.67 19.80
C ILE A 418 3.80 -9.19 20.29
N TYR A 419 4.38 -8.24 19.54
CA TYR A 419 5.59 -7.54 19.92
C TYR A 419 5.62 -6.15 19.28
N ILE A 420 6.35 -5.24 19.92
CA ILE A 420 6.69 -3.92 19.39
C ILE A 420 8.19 -3.74 19.56
N SER A 421 8.89 -3.34 18.51
CA SER A 421 10.30 -2.98 18.60
C SER A 421 10.45 -1.57 19.18
N ASP A 422 11.53 -1.35 19.91
CA ASP A 422 11.85 -0.03 20.47
C ASP A 422 11.94 1.07 19.40
N ASP A 423 12.48 0.72 18.23
CA ASP A 423 12.63 1.66 17.13
C ASP A 423 11.29 1.98 16.45
N PHE A 424 10.38 1.00 16.32
CA PHE A 424 9.03 1.29 15.82
C PHE A 424 8.26 2.16 16.81
N LEU A 425 8.30 1.81 18.10
CA LEU A 425 7.65 2.57 19.19
C LEU A 425 8.13 4.02 19.20
N LYS A 426 9.45 4.24 19.17
CA LYS A 426 10.04 5.58 19.28
C LYS A 426 9.78 6.46 18.07
N TYR A 427 9.77 5.90 16.86
CA TYR A 427 9.70 6.70 15.64
C TYR A 427 8.31 6.64 15.00
N HIS A 428 7.89 5.51 14.44
CA HIS A 428 6.73 5.48 13.53
C HIS A 428 5.39 5.18 14.20
N LEU A 429 5.37 4.45 15.32
CA LEU A 429 4.11 4.03 15.95
C LEU A 429 3.31 5.22 16.49
N TYR A 430 3.99 6.21 17.07
CA TYR A 430 3.37 7.47 17.49
C TYR A 430 2.59 8.13 16.35
N THR A 431 3.27 8.35 15.22
CA THR A 431 2.68 9.01 14.04
C THR A 431 1.50 8.21 13.49
N LEU A 432 1.61 6.88 13.50
CA LEU A 432 0.52 5.99 13.10
C LEU A 432 -0.71 6.12 14.01
N LEU A 433 -0.52 6.02 15.32
CA LEU A 433 -1.59 6.14 16.31
C LEU A 433 -2.23 7.52 16.27
N TYR A 434 -1.42 8.58 16.09
CA TYR A 434 -1.92 9.94 15.91
C TYR A 434 -2.86 10.02 14.70
N VAL A 435 -2.42 9.55 13.53
CA VAL A 435 -3.26 9.56 12.33
C VAL A 435 -4.57 8.83 12.57
N PHE A 436 -4.54 7.63 13.15
CA PHE A 436 -5.77 6.86 13.42
C PHE A 436 -6.64 7.44 14.55
N SER A 437 -6.14 8.39 15.34
CA SER A 437 -6.92 9.11 16.34
C SER A 437 -7.64 10.34 15.78
N LEU A 438 -7.35 10.73 14.54
CA LEU A 438 -8.03 11.82 13.85
C LEU A 438 -9.43 11.38 13.34
N PRO A 439 -10.26 12.33 12.87
CA PRO A 439 -11.47 11.99 12.13
C PRO A 439 -11.19 11.11 10.91
N ILE A 440 -12.16 10.29 10.50
CA ILE A 440 -12.01 9.33 9.40
C ILE A 440 -11.61 10.02 8.09
N SER A 441 -12.13 11.21 7.83
CA SER A 441 -11.77 12.06 6.69
C SER A 441 -10.27 12.38 6.60
N GLU A 442 -9.55 12.34 7.72
CA GLU A 442 -8.10 12.58 7.78
C GLU A 442 -7.26 11.30 7.61
N HIS A 443 -7.89 10.11 7.53
CA HIS A 443 -7.21 8.82 7.34
C HIS A 443 -6.76 8.57 5.90
N SER A 444 -6.54 9.64 5.14
CA SER A 444 -5.99 9.58 3.80
C SER A 444 -4.58 8.99 3.80
N VAL A 445 -4.23 8.28 2.74
CA VAL A 445 -2.91 7.67 2.56
C VAL A 445 -1.79 8.72 2.51
N ILE A 446 -2.11 9.98 2.19
CA ILE A 446 -1.14 11.08 2.28
C ILE A 446 -0.73 11.42 3.72
N ASN A 447 -1.59 11.09 4.69
CA ASN A 447 -1.36 11.32 6.12
C ASN A 447 -0.76 10.09 6.81
N MET A 448 -1.02 8.88 6.30
CA MET A 448 -0.44 7.64 6.85
C MET A 448 1.11 7.66 6.77
N PRO A 449 1.84 7.18 7.78
CA PRO A 449 3.32 7.11 7.73
C PRO A 449 3.86 6.03 6.78
N ASN A 450 2.96 5.20 6.22
CA ASN A 450 3.30 4.06 5.38
C ASN A 450 4.05 4.51 4.12
N SER A 451 5.15 3.85 3.80
CA SER A 451 5.88 4.08 2.55
C SER A 451 6.86 2.95 2.33
N THR A 452 6.97 2.50 1.09
CA THR A 452 8.01 1.55 0.69
C THR A 452 9.41 2.14 0.93
N TYR A 453 9.57 3.46 0.81
CA TYR A 453 10.86 4.11 1.11
C TYR A 453 11.17 4.09 2.60
N ASN A 454 10.18 4.35 3.47
CA ASN A 454 10.36 4.22 4.92
C ASN A 454 10.69 2.79 5.32
N GLN A 455 10.07 1.81 4.67
CA GLN A 455 10.38 0.40 4.88
C GLN A 455 11.81 0.06 4.49
N ILE A 456 12.21 0.33 3.24
CA ILE A 456 13.55 -0.02 2.75
C ILE A 456 14.62 0.70 3.57
N ALA A 457 14.48 2.01 3.76
CA ALA A 457 15.46 2.80 4.48
C ALA A 457 15.47 2.42 5.97
N GLY A 458 14.31 2.38 6.62
CA GLY A 458 14.21 2.15 8.06
C GLY A 458 14.56 0.73 8.51
N GLU A 459 14.12 -0.30 7.79
CA GLU A 459 14.35 -1.70 8.18
C GLU A 459 15.67 -2.26 7.66
N TYR A 460 16.13 -1.81 6.48
CA TYR A 460 17.30 -2.40 5.80
C TYR A 460 18.47 -1.42 5.63
N GLY A 461 18.29 -0.15 6.04
CA GLY A 461 19.34 0.86 6.03
C GLY A 461 19.84 1.21 4.63
N GLY A 462 21.07 1.74 4.60
CA GLY A 462 21.80 2.04 3.37
C GLY A 462 22.02 0.81 2.49
N ILE A 463 22.20 -0.38 3.07
CA ILE A 463 22.32 -1.63 2.30
C ILE A 463 21.03 -1.90 1.51
N GLY A 464 19.87 -1.82 2.16
CA GLY A 464 18.58 -1.97 1.48
C GLY A 464 18.37 -0.96 0.36
N LEU A 465 18.73 0.31 0.60
CA LEU A 465 18.69 1.35 -0.42
C LEU A 465 19.61 1.03 -1.61
N ILE A 466 20.84 0.57 -1.36
CA ILE A 466 21.77 0.15 -2.42
C ILE A 466 21.20 -1.02 -3.21
N LEU A 467 20.65 -2.05 -2.54
CA LEU A 467 20.02 -3.19 -3.20
C LEU A 467 18.84 -2.76 -4.08
N PHE A 468 18.00 -1.86 -3.58
CA PHE A 468 16.88 -1.29 -4.34
C PHE A 468 17.37 -0.51 -5.56
N MET A 469 18.37 0.36 -5.39
CA MET A 469 18.94 1.14 -6.49
C MET A 469 19.63 0.28 -7.54
N LEU A 470 20.40 -0.74 -7.14
CA LEU A 470 21.16 -1.58 -8.06
C LEU A 470 20.31 -2.62 -8.78
N PHE A 471 19.47 -3.34 -8.04
CA PHE A 471 18.78 -4.52 -8.57
C PHE A 471 17.35 -4.23 -9.02
N TYR A 472 16.64 -3.31 -8.36
CA TYR A 472 15.28 -2.96 -8.76
C TYR A 472 15.29 -1.83 -9.80
N ILE A 473 15.78 -0.64 -9.44
CA ILE A 473 15.85 0.51 -10.36
C ILE A 473 16.91 0.29 -11.43
N GLY A 474 18.10 -0.15 -11.02
CA GLY A 474 19.25 -0.38 -11.91
C GLY A 474 18.96 -1.43 -12.99
N PHE A 475 18.08 -2.40 -12.73
CA PHE A 475 17.63 -3.34 -13.76
C PHE A 475 16.80 -2.68 -14.85
N ILE A 476 15.91 -1.76 -14.49
CA ILE A 476 15.13 -0.97 -15.45
C ILE A 476 16.07 -0.06 -16.25
N LEU A 477 16.96 0.67 -15.56
CA LEU A 477 17.94 1.55 -16.19
C LEU A 477 18.91 0.81 -17.10
N LYS A 478 19.38 -0.39 -16.72
CA LYS A 478 20.23 -1.22 -17.58
C LYS A 478 19.54 -1.59 -18.90
N ASN A 479 18.22 -1.72 -18.88
CA ASN A 479 17.42 -2.07 -20.05
C ASN A 479 16.79 -0.83 -20.74
N TYR A 480 17.19 0.39 -20.40
CA TYR A 480 16.52 1.63 -20.85
C TYR A 480 16.30 1.74 -22.37
N LYS A 481 17.25 1.25 -23.18
CA LYS A 481 17.15 1.23 -24.65
C LYS A 481 16.02 0.34 -25.15
N LYS A 482 15.62 -0.67 -24.36
CA LYS A 482 14.55 -1.62 -24.69
C LYS A 482 13.17 -1.12 -24.26
N LEU A 483 13.12 -0.12 -23.39
CA LEU A 483 11.87 0.36 -22.79
C LEU A 483 11.13 1.32 -23.72
N SER A 484 9.80 1.21 -23.71
CA SER A 484 8.88 2.03 -24.48
C SER A 484 7.87 2.72 -23.57
N TYR A 485 6.76 2.06 -23.21
CA TYR A 485 5.78 2.57 -22.25
C TYR A 485 6.31 2.60 -20.81
N THR A 486 7.31 1.77 -20.49
CA THR A 486 7.86 1.71 -19.13
C THR A 486 8.47 3.05 -18.69
N TRP A 487 8.92 3.89 -19.63
CA TRP A 487 9.40 5.25 -19.33
C TRP A 487 8.37 6.15 -18.67
N PHE A 488 7.08 5.92 -18.93
CA PHE A 488 5.98 6.67 -18.32
C PHE A 488 5.46 5.96 -17.07
N ILE A 489 5.41 4.63 -17.09
CA ILE A 489 4.89 3.83 -15.97
C ILE A 489 5.86 3.82 -14.78
N ALA A 490 7.18 3.71 -14.99
CA ALA A 490 8.14 3.55 -13.91
C ALA A 490 8.24 4.78 -12.99
N PRO A 491 8.36 6.02 -13.49
CA PRO A 491 8.39 7.18 -12.61
C PRO A 491 7.06 7.36 -11.86
N PHE A 492 5.91 7.07 -12.50
CA PHE A 492 4.61 7.03 -11.84
C PHE A 492 4.61 6.04 -10.67
N PHE A 493 5.05 4.80 -10.93
CA PHE A 493 5.14 3.73 -9.94
C PHE A 493 6.09 4.09 -8.79
N PHE A 494 7.24 4.72 -9.06
CA PHE A 494 8.18 5.14 -8.03
C PHE A 494 7.65 6.27 -7.15
N ILE A 495 6.91 7.24 -7.70
CA ILE A 495 6.19 8.19 -6.86
C ILE A 495 5.19 7.44 -5.97
N TYR A 496 4.52 6.44 -6.54
CA TYR A 496 3.56 5.62 -5.81
C TYR A 496 4.15 4.84 -4.64
N LEU A 497 5.40 4.39 -4.76
CA LEU A 497 6.15 3.75 -3.66
C LEU A 497 6.24 4.61 -2.40
N GLY A 498 6.07 5.93 -2.52
CA GLY A 498 6.03 6.86 -1.40
C GLY A 498 4.77 6.82 -0.54
N PHE A 499 3.74 6.06 -0.92
CA PHE A 499 2.44 6.11 -0.27
C PHE A 499 2.07 4.87 0.54
N GLU A 500 2.54 3.69 0.18
CA GLU A 500 2.14 2.43 0.82
C GLU A 500 3.25 1.36 0.73
N TYR A 501 3.08 0.23 1.44
CA TYR A 501 4.03 -0.90 1.48
C TYR A 501 3.87 -1.89 0.30
N TRP A 502 4.00 -1.40 -0.93
CA TRP A 502 3.63 -2.17 -2.13
C TRP A 502 4.36 -3.52 -2.28
N PHE A 503 5.61 -3.63 -1.80
CA PHE A 503 6.34 -4.89 -1.82
C PHE A 503 5.71 -5.97 -0.93
N GLU A 504 5.16 -5.60 0.23
CA GLU A 504 4.43 -6.54 1.09
C GLU A 504 3.05 -6.89 0.53
N PHE A 505 2.43 -5.97 -0.20
CA PHE A 505 1.12 -6.19 -0.79
C PHE A 505 1.16 -7.03 -2.06
N LEU A 506 2.28 -7.14 -2.78
CA LEU A 506 2.38 -7.82 -4.09
C LEU A 506 1.30 -7.43 -5.12
N SER A 507 0.58 -6.32 -4.89
CA SER A 507 -0.60 -5.97 -5.68
C SER A 507 -0.22 -5.17 -6.91
N LEU A 508 0.34 -3.99 -6.72
CA LEU A 508 0.78 -3.14 -7.82
C LEU A 508 2.11 -3.61 -8.41
N THR A 509 3.00 -4.16 -7.57
CA THR A 509 4.36 -4.57 -7.96
C THR A 509 4.36 -5.67 -9.01
N ILE A 510 3.55 -6.73 -8.85
CA ILE A 510 3.54 -7.84 -9.81
C ILE A 510 3.04 -7.42 -11.19
N LEU A 511 2.06 -6.52 -11.25
CA LEU A 511 1.55 -5.98 -12.50
C LEU A 511 2.58 -5.04 -13.14
N PHE A 512 3.21 -4.18 -12.35
CA PHE A 512 4.29 -3.32 -12.82
C PHE A 512 5.45 -4.13 -13.41
N GLU A 513 5.93 -5.15 -12.70
CA GLU A 513 7.04 -6.00 -13.13
C GLU A 513 6.69 -6.82 -14.38
N LEU A 514 5.47 -7.35 -14.47
CA LEU A 514 4.94 -7.98 -15.69
C LEU A 514 5.07 -7.04 -16.88
N LEU A 515 4.61 -5.78 -16.73
CA LEU A 515 4.63 -4.80 -17.81
C LEU A 515 6.06 -4.42 -18.20
N VAL A 516 6.98 -4.24 -17.23
CA VAL A 516 8.41 -3.97 -17.50
C VAL A 516 9.04 -5.11 -18.28
N LEU A 517 8.87 -6.36 -17.81
CA LEU A 517 9.46 -7.53 -18.45
C LEU A 517 8.86 -7.77 -19.85
N LEU A 518 7.57 -7.51 -20.02
CA LEU A 518 6.91 -7.57 -21.33
C LEU A 518 7.46 -6.53 -22.32
N ASP A 519 7.77 -5.32 -21.84
CA ASP A 519 8.32 -4.23 -22.67
C ASP A 519 9.71 -4.62 -23.18
N ILE A 520 10.54 -5.16 -22.28
CA ILE A 520 11.88 -5.66 -22.59
C ILE A 520 11.82 -6.77 -23.64
N ASN A 521 10.96 -7.77 -23.44
CA ASN A 521 10.87 -8.92 -24.33
C ASN A 521 10.33 -8.57 -25.71
N LYS A 522 9.36 -7.66 -25.80
CA LYS A 522 8.78 -7.22 -27.08
C LYS A 522 9.86 -6.73 -28.05
N LYS A 523 10.78 -5.89 -27.56
CA LYS A 523 11.82 -5.30 -28.39
C LYS A 523 12.93 -6.29 -28.78
N GLU A 524 13.13 -7.35 -28.00
CA GLU A 524 14.07 -8.43 -28.37
C GLU A 524 13.53 -9.23 -29.57
N ASN A 525 12.22 -9.50 -29.59
CA ASN A 525 11.59 -10.18 -30.71
C ASN A 525 11.55 -9.31 -31.97
N ASP A 526 11.30 -8.00 -31.83
CA ASP A 526 11.29 -7.04 -32.95
C ASP A 526 12.70 -6.84 -33.57
N ALA A 527 13.78 -7.11 -32.82
CA ALA A 527 15.16 -6.95 -33.31
C ALA A 527 15.76 -8.24 -33.92
N GLY A 528 15.14 -9.39 -33.67
CA GLY A 528 15.54 -10.68 -34.22
C GLY A 528 14.78 -11.11 -35.48
N ALA A 529 13.71 -10.37 -35.84
CA ALA A 529 12.97 -10.51 -37.09
C ALA A 529 13.46 -9.47 -38.10
#